data_AF-A0AB72XHS0-F1
#
_entry.id   AF-A0AB72XHS0-F1
#
_cell.length_a   1.000
_cell.length_b   1.000
_cell.length_c   1.000
_cell.angle_alpha   90.00
_cell.angle_beta   90.00
_cell.angle_gamma   90.00
#
_symmetry.space_group_name_H-M   'P 1'
#
loop_
_entity.id
_entity.type
_entity.pdbx_description
1 polymer ?
#
loop_
_entity_poly.entity_id
_entity_poly.type
_entity_poly.pdbx_seq_one_letter_code
_entity_poly.pdbx_strand_id
1 'polypeptide(L)'
;MFSVKGEEGKQALDRWISWARRCRIPVFVELAGGIVRHRQAIDAALDHGLWQGLIESTNTKIRLLTRIAFGFRSPEALIALAMLALGGRRPALPGRTKHPRISQ
;
A
#
# COMPACT_ATOMS: atom_id res chain seq x y z
N MET A 1 -2.77 9.95 -2.82
CA MET A 1 -2.35 9.18 -4.01
C MET A 1 -1.58 10.13 -4.92
N PHE A 2 -0.42 9.73 -5.44
CA PHE A 2 0.43 10.51 -6.34
C PHE A 2 -0.26 10.47 -7.69
N SER A 3 -0.47 11.64 -8.27
CA SER A 3 -1.13 11.77 -9.57
C SER A 3 -0.23 11.26 -10.71
N VAL A 4 1.09 11.24 -10.49
CA VAL A 4 2.12 10.80 -11.44
C VAL A 4 3.11 9.86 -10.72
N LYS A 5 3.58 8.81 -11.41
CA LYS A 5 4.37 7.69 -10.83
C LYS A 5 5.70 7.49 -11.56
N GLY A 6 6.56 6.61 -11.02
CA GLY A 6 7.86 6.28 -11.61
C GLY A 6 8.72 7.51 -11.83
N GLU A 7 9.48 7.53 -12.91
CA GLU A 7 10.42 8.62 -13.23
C GLU A 7 9.74 9.99 -13.36
N GLU A 8 8.52 10.05 -13.89
CA GLU A 8 7.80 11.31 -14.01
C GLU A 8 7.45 11.90 -12.63
N GLY A 9 7.07 11.04 -11.68
CA GLY A 9 6.85 11.42 -10.29
C GLY A 9 8.13 11.87 -9.59
N LYS A 10 9.25 11.19 -9.82
CA LYS A 10 10.56 11.57 -9.27
C LYS A 10 11.01 12.94 -9.77
N GLN A 11 10.89 13.18 -11.08
CA GLN A 11 11.23 14.47 -11.69
C GLN A 11 10.30 15.60 -11.19
N ALA A 12 9.01 15.33 -11.03
CA ALA A 12 8.09 16.30 -10.44
C ALA A 12 8.48 16.64 -8.99
N LEU A 13 8.88 15.65 -8.21
CA LEU A 13 9.34 15.84 -6.84
C LEU A 13 10.66 16.64 -6.81
N ASP A 14 11.59 16.40 -7.73
CA ASP A 14 12.84 17.15 -7.83
C ASP A 14 12.61 18.62 -8.17
N ARG A 15 11.72 18.89 -9.13
CA ARG A 15 11.29 20.25 -9.46
C ARG A 15 10.70 20.96 -8.25
N TRP A 16 9.83 20.27 -7.50
CA TRP A 16 9.22 20.82 -6.31
C TRP A 16 10.24 21.08 -5.19
N ILE A 17 11.18 20.17 -4.93
CA ILE A 17 12.24 20.36 -3.92
C ILE A 17 13.12 21.55 -4.30
N SER A 18 13.48 21.70 -5.58
CA SER A 18 14.27 22.84 -6.07
C SER A 18 13.56 24.17 -5.86
N TRP A 19 12.23 24.21 -6.05
CA TRP A 19 11.42 25.38 -5.76
C TRP A 19 11.31 25.63 -4.24
N ALA A 20 11.00 24.61 -3.45
CA ALA A 20 10.77 24.71 -2.01
C ALA A 20 12.02 25.22 -1.27
N ARG A 21 13.22 24.81 -1.69
CA ARG A 21 14.49 25.33 -1.14
C ARG A 21 14.72 26.82 -1.42
N ARG A 22 14.12 27.39 -2.48
CA ARG A 22 14.33 28.78 -2.93
C ARG A 22 13.18 29.73 -2.59
N CYS A 23 12.02 29.21 -2.18
CA CYS A 23 10.84 30.02 -1.92
C CYS A 23 10.94 30.92 -0.68
N ARG A 24 11.99 30.76 0.15
CA ARG A 24 12.23 31.51 1.41
C ARG A 24 11.10 31.40 2.45
N ILE A 25 10.22 30.41 2.34
CA ILE A 25 9.21 30.10 3.36
C ILE A 25 9.76 28.98 4.26
N PRO A 26 10.04 29.25 5.55
CA PRO A 26 10.77 28.31 6.43
C PRO A 26 10.15 26.90 6.49
N VAL A 27 8.83 26.80 6.62
CA VAL A 27 8.13 25.49 6.70
C VAL A 27 8.33 24.65 5.43
N PHE A 28 8.39 25.27 4.24
CA PHE A 28 8.61 24.55 2.99
C PHE A 28 10.07 24.11 2.85
N VAL A 29 11.02 24.91 3.33
CA VAL A 29 12.44 24.55 3.34
C VAL A 29 12.68 23.36 4.27
N GLU A 30 12.09 23.37 5.47
CA GLU A 30 12.17 22.26 6.42
C GLU A 30 11.53 20.98 5.87
N LEU A 31 10.33 21.11 5.27
CA LEU A 31 9.63 19.99 4.64
C LEU A 31 10.46 19.38 3.50
N ALA A 32 11.05 20.21 2.64
CA ALA A 32 11.95 19.74 1.58
C ALA A 32 13.17 19.01 2.17
N GLY A 33 13.71 19.47 3.30
CA GLY A 33 14.74 18.77 4.05
C GLY A 33 14.29 17.38 4.53
N GLY A 34 13.08 17.29 5.10
CA GLY A 34 12.48 16.02 5.51
C GLY A 34 12.26 15.04 4.36
N ILE A 35 11.72 15.53 3.24
CA ILE A 35 11.50 14.72 2.03
C ILE A 35 12.82 14.18 1.48
N VAL A 36 13.87 15.01 1.46
CA VAL A 36 15.20 14.57 1.00
C VAL A 36 15.79 13.50 1.92
N ARG A 37 15.64 13.63 3.24
CA ARG A 37 16.07 12.60 4.20
C ARG A 37 15.39 11.25 3.97
N HIS A 38 14.13 11.26 3.56
CA HIS A 38 13.36 10.04 3.29
C HIS A 38 13.26 9.69 1.79
N ARG A 39 14.13 10.26 0.95
CA ARG A 39 14.01 10.18 -0.51
C ARG A 39 13.96 8.76 -1.04
N GLN A 40 14.81 7.88 -0.53
CA GLN A 40 14.86 6.47 -0.95
C GLN A 40 13.52 5.75 -0.75
N ALA A 41 12.84 5.99 0.38
CA ALA A 41 11.55 5.39 0.67
C ALA A 41 10.44 5.97 -0.22
N ILE A 42 10.52 7.26 -0.55
CA ILE A 42 9.57 7.94 -1.43
C ILE A 42 9.74 7.46 -2.88
N ASP A 43 10.99 7.30 -3.36
CA ASP A 43 11.28 6.76 -4.68
C ASP A 43 10.80 5.32 -4.82
N ALA A 44 11.03 4.48 -3.81
CA ALA A 44 10.48 3.12 -3.77
C ALA A 44 8.94 3.12 -3.81
N ALA A 45 8.28 4.08 -3.15
CA ALA A 45 6.82 4.22 -3.21
C ALA A 45 6.33 4.71 -4.59
N LEU A 46 7.10 5.57 -5.26
CA LEU A 46 6.84 6.03 -6.63
C LEU A 46 7.02 4.92 -7.67
N ASP A 47 8.01 4.04 -7.47
CA ASP A 47 8.35 2.94 -8.37
C ASP A 47 7.40 1.75 -8.19
N HIS A 48 7.14 1.34 -6.95
CA HIS A 48 6.38 0.13 -6.67
C HIS A 48 4.90 0.38 -6.40
N GLY A 49 4.47 1.65 -6.28
CA GLY A 49 3.10 1.97 -5.89
C GLY A 49 2.72 1.38 -4.52
N LEU A 50 3.71 1.08 -3.67
CA LEU A 50 3.50 0.58 -2.32
C LEU A 50 3.26 1.78 -1.41
N TRP A 51 2.00 2.21 -1.41
CA TRP A 51 1.54 3.27 -0.53
C TRP A 51 1.56 2.79 0.91
N GLN A 52 2.09 3.60 1.82
CA GLN A 52 1.87 3.43 3.26
C GLN A 52 0.38 3.18 3.56
N GLY A 53 -0.55 3.81 2.85
CA GLY A 53 -2.00 3.52 2.99
C GLY A 53 -2.45 2.11 2.57
N LEU A 54 -1.85 1.51 1.53
CA LEU A 54 -2.13 0.11 1.14
C LEU A 54 -1.51 -0.87 2.15
N ILE A 55 -0.29 -0.58 2.60
CA ILE A 55 0.40 -1.34 3.64
C ILE A 55 -0.38 -1.25 4.96
N GLU A 56 -0.80 -0.06 5.36
CA GLU A 56 -1.56 0.20 6.58
C GLU A 56 -2.96 -0.43 6.53
N SER A 57 -3.63 -0.36 5.37
CA SER A 57 -4.89 -1.09 5.15
C SER A 57 -4.70 -2.60 5.28
N THR A 58 -3.60 -3.12 4.72
CA THR A 58 -3.26 -4.55 4.84
C THR A 58 -2.94 -4.92 6.28
N ASN A 59 -2.14 -4.13 7.00
CA ASN A 59 -1.82 -4.32 8.42
C ASN A 59 -3.08 -4.27 9.29
N THR A 60 -4.00 -3.34 9.03
CA THR A 60 -5.28 -3.24 9.72
C THR A 60 -6.11 -4.51 9.51
N LYS A 61 -6.19 -5.02 8.28
CA LYS A 61 -6.89 -6.27 7.97
C LYS A 61 -6.23 -7.48 8.63
N ILE A 62 -4.90 -7.58 8.62
CA ILE A 62 -4.16 -8.64 9.32
C ILE A 62 -4.48 -8.61 10.82
N ARG A 63 -4.44 -7.44 11.48
CA ARG A 63 -4.78 -7.31 12.92
C ARG A 63 -6.22 -7.75 13.22
N LEU A 64 -7.17 -7.44 12.33
CA LEU A 64 -8.54 -7.92 12.45
C LEU A 64 -8.62 -9.45 12.31
N LEU A 65 -7.97 -10.02 11.30
CA LEU A 65 -7.95 -11.47 11.09
C LEU A 65 -7.31 -12.20 12.27
N THR A 66 -6.24 -11.67 12.87
CA THR A 66 -5.65 -12.20 14.09
C THR A 66 -6.65 -12.21 15.25
N ARG A 67 -7.50 -11.19 15.38
CA ARG A 67 -8.56 -11.14 16.41
C ARG A 67 -9.69 -12.14 16.13
N ILE A 68 -10.06 -12.34 14.86
CA ILE A 68 -11.07 -13.34 14.46
C ILE A 68 -10.54 -14.77 14.69
N ALA A 69 -9.25 -15.00 14.41
CA ALA A 69 -8.59 -16.29 14.59
C ALA A 69 -8.29 -16.64 16.06
N PHE A 70 -8.70 -15.79 17.01
CA PHE A 70 -8.53 -16.09 18.42
C PHE A 70 -9.34 -17.35 18.78
N GLY A 71 -8.67 -18.36 19.32
CA GLY A 71 -9.26 -19.68 19.57
C GLY A 71 -9.01 -20.72 18.46
N PHE A 72 -8.31 -20.35 17.38
CA PHE A 72 -7.80 -21.34 16.43
C PHE A 72 -6.77 -22.26 17.11
N ARG A 73 -6.82 -23.54 16.75
CA ARG A 73 -5.93 -24.56 17.31
C ARG A 73 -4.49 -24.43 16.80
N SER A 74 -4.26 -23.72 15.69
CA SER A 74 -2.92 -23.54 15.11
C SER A 74 -2.77 -22.23 14.31
N PRO A 75 -1.55 -21.68 14.21
CA PRO A 75 -1.27 -20.46 13.45
C PRO A 75 -1.42 -20.63 11.93
N GLU A 76 -1.31 -21.85 11.41
CA GLU A 76 -1.52 -22.17 9.99
C GLU A 76 -2.93 -21.83 9.53
N ALA A 77 -3.93 -22.00 10.41
CA ALA A 77 -5.31 -21.62 10.12
C ALA A 77 -5.48 -20.09 9.95
N LEU A 78 -4.75 -19.27 10.71
CA LEU A 78 -4.71 -17.82 10.54
C LEU A 78 -4.01 -17.44 9.22
N ILE A 79 -2.88 -18.08 8.90
CA ILE A 79 -2.15 -17.83 7.64
C ILE A 79 -3.04 -18.17 6.45
N ALA A 80 -3.72 -19.32 6.47
CA ALA A 80 -4.66 -19.72 5.42
C ALA A 80 -5.82 -18.71 5.27
N LEU A 81 -6.38 -18.23 6.39
CA LEU A 81 -7.41 -17.20 6.39
C LEU A 81 -6.92 -15.87 5.79
N ALA A 82 -5.71 -15.43 6.15
CA ALA A 82 -5.08 -14.24 5.58
C ALA A 82 -4.83 -14.38 4.08
N MET A 83 -4.34 -15.54 3.63
CA MET A 83 -4.14 -15.82 2.20
C MET A 83 -5.46 -15.86 1.43
N LEU A 84 -6.54 -16.37 2.02
CA LEU A 84 -7.87 -16.38 1.41
C LEU A 84 -8.45 -14.95 1.30
N ALA A 85 -8.27 -14.13 2.33
CA ALA A 85 -8.83 -12.79 2.39
C ALA A 85 -8.02 -11.74 1.61
N LEU A 86 -6.69 -11.89 1.54
CA LEU A 86 -5.77 -10.86 1.04
C LEU A 86 -4.92 -11.35 -0.15
N GLY A 87 -4.78 -12.65 -0.38
CA GLY A 87 -3.85 -13.22 -1.36
C GLY A 87 -4.29 -13.12 -2.82
N GLY A 88 -5.46 -12.52 -3.11
CA GLY A 88 -5.95 -12.24 -4.46
C GLY A 88 -6.34 -13.46 -5.32
N ARG A 89 -6.00 -14.68 -4.88
CA ARG A 89 -6.39 -15.94 -5.55
C ARG A 89 -7.82 -16.29 -5.15
N ARG A 90 -8.61 -16.73 -6.13
CA ARG A 90 -9.99 -17.22 -5.93
C ARG A 90 -9.98 -18.76 -5.99
N PRO A 91 -9.67 -19.47 -4.89
CA PRO A 91 -9.74 -20.91 -4.88
C PRO A 91 -11.19 -21.36 -5.14
N ALA A 92 -11.35 -22.48 -5.85
CA ALA A 92 -12.67 -23.08 -6.01
C ALA A 92 -13.14 -23.57 -4.64
N LEU A 93 -14.18 -22.94 -4.10
CA LEU A 93 -14.73 -23.30 -2.80
C LEU A 93 -15.58 -24.57 -2.95
N PRO A 94 -15.32 -25.63 -2.18
CA PRO A 94 -16.13 -26.84 -2.21
C PRO A 94 -17.58 -26.50 -1.84
N GLY A 95 -18.54 -27.02 -2.62
CA GLY A 95 -19.98 -26.80 -2.39
C GLY A 95 -20.58 -25.53 -3.03
N ARG A 96 -19.79 -24.67 -3.69
CA ARG A 96 -20.34 -23.57 -4.52
C ARG A 96 -20.37 -23.98 -5.99
N THR A 97 -21.53 -24.38 -6.50
CA THR A 97 -21.76 -24.51 -7.95
C THR A 97 -21.54 -23.15 -8.61
N LYS A 98 -20.66 -23.07 -9.62
CA LYS A 98 -20.47 -21.84 -10.39
C LYS A 98 -21.79 -21.55 -11.11
N HIS A 99 -22.57 -20.59 -10.62
CA HIS A 99 -23.74 -20.11 -11.34
C HIS A 99 -23.24 -19.62 -12.72
N PRO A 100 -23.83 -20.06 -13.84
CA PRO A 100 -23.45 -19.55 -15.15
C PRO A 100 -23.65 -18.03 -15.12
N ARG A 101 -22.58 -17.29 -15.45
CA ARG A 101 -22.63 -15.83 -15.54
C ARG A 101 -23.62 -15.48 -16.64
N ILE A 102 -24.71 -14.81 -16.29
CA ILE A 102 -25.54 -14.13 -17.28
C ILE A 102 -24.67 -12.98 -17.82
N SER A 103 -24.23 -13.11 -19.07
CA SER A 103 -23.65 -12.00 -19.81
C SER A 103 -24.74 -10.97 -20.06
N GLN A 104 -24.51 -9.74 -19.60
CA GLN A 104 -25.04 -8.52 -20.21
C GLN A 104 -23.87 -7.58 -20.45
#